data_AF-A0A089QNK3-F1
#
_entry.id   AF-A0A089QNK3-F1
#
_cell.length_a   1.000
_cell.length_b   1.000
_cell.length_c   1.000
_cell.angle_alpha   90.00
_cell.angle_beta   90.00
_cell.angle_gamma   90.00
#
_symmetry.space_group_name_H-M   'P 1'
#
loop_
_entity.id
_entity.type
_entity.pdbx_description
1 polymer ?
#
loop_
_entity_poly.entity_id
_entity_poly.type
_entity_poly.pdbx_seq_one_letter_code
_entity_poly.pdbx_strand_id
1 'polypeptide(L)' 'MVYKIIRYDKESDEITLQSFNCYDEAYDLLEEIYSDVCCSDADYGDRPYYEIIEVEK' A
#
# COMPACT_ATOMS: atom_id res chain seq x y z
N MET A 1 -4.08 3.41 -17.79
CA MET A 1 -3.00 3.20 -16.82
C MET A 1 -3.63 2.54 -15.61
N VAL A 2 -3.07 1.44 -15.14
CA VAL A 2 -3.57 0.73 -13.94
C VAL A 2 -2.50 0.87 -12.87
N TYR A 3 -2.90 1.21 -11.66
CA TYR A 3 -2.01 1.32 -10.52
C TYR A 3 -2.16 0.09 -9.64
N LYS A 4 -1.04 -0.42 -9.16
CA LYS A 4 -1.00 -1.55 -8.23
C LYS A 4 -0.14 -1.21 -7.03
N ILE A 5 -0.50 -1.78 -5.90
CA ILE A 5 0.29 -1.66 -4.68
C ILE A 5 1.14 -2.91 -4.56
N ILE A 6 2.44 -2.75 -4.28
CA ILE A 6 3.37 -3.86 -4.03
C ILE A 6 3.99 -3.72 -2.65
N ARG A 7 4.23 -4.83 -1.97
CA ARG A 7 5.03 -4.87 -0.75
C ARG A 7 6.51 -4.99 -1.08
N TYR A 8 7.36 -4.31 -0.32
CA TYR A 8 8.81 -4.40 -0.45
C TYR A 8 9.33 -5.83 -0.24
N ASP A 9 8.70 -6.59 0.68
CA ASP A 9 9.01 -8.00 0.95
C ASP A 9 8.62 -8.95 -0.19
N LYS A 10 7.98 -8.44 -1.26
CA LYS A 10 7.41 -9.21 -2.39
C LYS A 10 6.33 -10.23 -1.99
N GLU A 11 5.85 -10.16 -0.77
CA GLU A 11 4.68 -10.91 -0.33
C GLU A 11 3.39 -10.32 -0.92
N SER A 12 2.41 -11.19 -1.09
CA SER A 12 1.11 -10.84 -1.64
C SER A 12 0.06 -10.90 -0.53
N ASP A 13 -0.52 -9.75 -0.23
CA ASP A 13 -1.63 -9.58 0.73
C ASP A 13 -2.85 -8.96 0.07
N GLU A 14 -3.92 -8.86 0.85
CA GLU A 14 -5.20 -8.26 0.45
C GLU A 14 -5.02 -6.90 -0.22
N ILE A 15 -4.05 -6.09 0.22
CA ILE A 15 -3.73 -4.79 -0.37
C ILE A 15 -3.07 -4.94 -1.76
N THR A 16 -2.07 -5.80 -1.88
CA THR A 16 -1.32 -5.98 -3.14
C THR A 16 -2.11 -6.69 -4.25
N LEU A 17 -3.20 -7.37 -3.87
CA LEU A 17 -4.14 -8.00 -4.79
C LEU A 17 -5.11 -6.98 -5.42
N GLN A 18 -5.22 -5.78 -4.85
CA GLN A 18 -6.05 -4.72 -5.41
C GLN A 18 -5.38 -4.05 -6.62
N SER A 19 -6.22 -3.55 -7.52
CA SER A 19 -5.80 -2.83 -8.72
C SER A 19 -6.69 -1.61 -8.87
N PHE A 20 -6.06 -0.46 -9.05
CA PHE A 20 -6.73 0.83 -9.11
C PHE A 20 -6.61 1.40 -10.51
N ASN A 21 -7.61 2.17 -10.93
CA ASN A 21 -7.53 2.87 -12.21
C ASN A 21 -6.97 4.30 -12.03
N CYS A 22 -6.92 4.78 -10.79
CA CYS A 22 -6.39 6.08 -10.40
C CYS A 22 -5.32 5.94 -9.32
N TYR A 23 -4.31 6.82 -9.35
CA TYR A 23 -3.27 6.87 -8.31
C TYR A 23 -3.85 7.30 -6.95
N ASP A 24 -4.76 8.27 -6.96
CA ASP A 24 -5.44 8.76 -5.75
C ASP A 24 -6.09 7.62 -4.96
N GLU A 25 -6.84 6.73 -5.63
CA GLU A 25 -7.49 5.60 -4.95
C GLU A 25 -6.48 4.66 -4.26
N ALA A 26 -5.32 4.44 -4.88
CA ALA A 26 -4.25 3.64 -4.29
C ALA A 26 -3.58 4.37 -3.12
N TYR A 27 -3.47 5.69 -3.20
CA TYR A 27 -2.88 6.54 -2.18
C TYR A 27 -3.78 6.67 -0.95
N ASP A 28 -5.09 6.93 -1.14
CA ASP A 28 -6.10 6.98 -0.07
C ASP A 28 -6.08 5.69 0.76
N LEU A 29 -6.03 4.53 0.11
CA LEU A 29 -5.97 3.25 0.81
C LEU A 29 -4.70 3.14 1.68
N LEU A 30 -3.54 3.49 1.13
CA LEU A 30 -2.29 3.49 1.89
C LEU A 30 -2.32 4.47 3.05
N GLU A 31 -2.83 5.67 2.83
CA GLU A 31 -3.00 6.68 3.87
C GLU A 31 -3.91 6.17 4.99
N GLU A 32 -5.02 5.51 4.67
CA GLU A 32 -5.91 4.89 5.66
C GLU A 32 -5.17 3.83 6.50
N ILE A 33 -4.42 2.94 5.85
CA ILE A 33 -3.63 1.90 6.51
C ILE A 33 -2.58 2.51 7.45
N TYR A 34 -1.89 3.55 7.00
CA TYR A 34 -0.87 4.23 7.81
C TYR A 34 -1.47 5.13 8.90
N SER A 35 -2.69 5.64 8.70
CA SER A 35 -3.43 6.51 9.62
C SER A 35 -4.10 5.74 10.75
N ASP A 36 -4.56 4.50 10.49
CA ASP A 36 -5.14 3.62 11.51
C ASP A 36 -4.08 3.13 12.53
N VAL A 37 -2.79 3.29 12.21
CA VAL A 37 -1.71 2.98 13.15
C VAL A 37 -1.63 4.04 14.25
N CYS A 38 -2.28 3.74 15.37
CA CYS A 38 -2.28 4.55 16.58
C CYS A 38 -0.85 4.72 17.13
N CYS A 39 -0.46 5.97 17.38
CA CYS A 39 0.89 6.45 17.74
C CYS A 39 1.53 5.85 19.04
N SER A 40 0.98 4.79 19.63
CA SER A 40 1.53 4.15 20.84
C SER A 40 2.44 2.96 20.57
N ASP A 41 2.40 2.34 19.40
CA ASP A 41 3.31 1.23 19.05
C ASP A 41 4.57 1.77 18.38
N ALA A 42 5.66 1.76 19.16
CA ALA A 42 7.00 2.17 18.76
C ALA A 42 7.65 1.26 17.68
N ASP A 43 6.94 0.23 17.21
CA ASP A 43 7.38 -0.68 16.16
C ASP A 43 7.03 -0.12 14.77
N TYR A 44 7.67 0.99 14.42
CA TYR A 44 7.76 1.46 13.02
C TYR A 44 8.63 0.53 12.15
N GLY A 45 9.44 -0.34 12.77
CA GLY A 45 10.42 -1.19 12.08
C GLY A 45 9.87 -2.49 11.48
N ASP A 46 8.82 -3.08 12.07
CA ASP A 46 8.23 -4.35 11.60
C ASP A 46 7.10 -4.16 10.57
N ARG A 47 6.92 -2.93 10.07
CA ARG A 47 5.82 -2.61 9.18
C ARG A 47 6.15 -3.00 7.74
N PRO A 48 5.23 -3.67 7.03
CA PRO A 48 5.39 -3.86 5.60
C PRO A 48 5.35 -2.52 4.88
N TYR A 49 6.39 -2.23 4.12
CA TYR A 49 6.45 -1.05 3.26
C TYR A 49 5.72 -1.35 1.94
N TYR A 50 4.75 -0.50 1.63
CA TYR A 50 4.00 -0.56 0.38
C TYR A 50 4.44 0.53 -0.59
N GLU A 51 4.49 0.19 -1.88
CA GLU A 51 4.82 1.10 -2.98
C GLU A 51 3.73 1.01 -4.06
N ILE A 52 3.34 2.16 -4.62
CA ILE A 52 2.38 2.23 -5.73
C ILE A 52 3.18 2.23 -7.04
N ILE A 53 2.95 1.22 -7.87
CA ILE A 53 3.54 1.11 -9.20
C ILE A 53 2.47 1.34 -10.27
N GLU A 54 2.86 2.03 -11.34
CA GLU A 54 2.07 2.12 -12.55
C GLU A 54 2.34 0.90 -13.44
N VAL A 55 1.28 0.23 -13.88
CA VAL A 55 1.33 -0.89 -14.80
C VAL A 55 0.67 -0.44 -16.10
N GLU A 56 1.50 -0.22 -17.12
CA GLU A 56 1.04 -0.12 -18.50
C GLU A 56 0.54 -1.49 -18.97
N LYS A 57 -0.65 -1.51 -19.56
CA LYS A 57 -1.33 -2.74 -19.99
C LYS A 57 -0.98 -3.11 -21.42
#